data_AF-A0A2D4N668-F1
#
_entry.id   AF-A0A2D4N668-F1
#
_cell.length_a   1.000
_cell.length_b   1.000
_cell.length_c   1.000
_cell.angle_alpha   90.00
_cell.angle_beta   90.00
_cell.angle_gamma   90.00
#
_symmetry.space_group_name_H-M   'P 1'
#
loop_
_entity.id
_entity.type
_entity.pdbx_description
1 polymer ?
#
loop_
_entity_poly.entity_id
_entity_poly.type
_entity_poly.pdbx_seq_one_letter_code
_entity_poly.pdbx_strand_id
1 'polypeptide(L)'
;RDTPTTARRSILSQHYRWAIKAGGRFVAQGGQPIPEKESFSQDEEPPAVCEISPLVSYFGEGLEKYMRGKNLPSPFLLDESKAEFLALGEAGQLHFGQKVHIFLKN
;
A
#
# COMPACT_ATOMS: atom_id res chain seq x y z
N ARG A 1 -9.92 26.09 6.66
CA ARG A 1 -9.25 27.15 5.85
C ARG A 1 -8.67 26.46 4.64
N ASP A 2 -8.73 27.07 3.45
CA ASP A 2 -8.22 26.47 2.22
C ASP A 2 -6.80 26.95 1.96
N THR A 3 -5.82 26.12 2.32
CA THR A 3 -4.40 26.34 2.07
C THR A 3 -3.76 25.11 1.43
N PRO A 4 -2.62 25.26 0.75
CA PRO A 4 -1.86 24.12 0.24
C PRO A 4 -1.57 23.06 1.33
N THR A 5 -1.27 23.49 2.55
CA THR A 5 -1.04 22.58 3.69
C THR A 5 -2.29 21.78 4.05
N THR A 6 -3.45 22.42 4.16
CA THR A 6 -4.71 21.73 4.48
C THR A 6 -5.19 20.81 3.35
N ALA A 7 -4.94 21.19 2.09
CA ALA A 7 -5.25 20.36 0.93
C ALA A 7 -4.38 19.10 0.91
N ARG A 8 -3.06 19.27 1.10
CA ARG A 8 -2.11 18.16 1.19
C ARG A 8 -2.50 17.19 2.31
N ARG A 9 -2.74 17.70 3.52
CA ARG A 9 -3.14 16.87 4.67
C ARG A 9 -4.41 16.08 4.38
N SER A 10 -5.42 16.71 3.77
CA SER A 10 -6.67 16.05 3.43
C SER A 10 -6.47 14.87 2.47
N ILE A 11 -5.62 15.05 1.45
CA ILE A 11 -5.25 13.99 0.49
C ILE A 11 -4.51 12.86 1.20
N LEU A 12 -3.46 13.16 1.97
CA LEU A 12 -2.67 12.14 2.68
C LEU A 12 -3.51 11.35 3.69
N SER A 13 -4.39 12.05 4.40
CA SER A 13 -5.36 11.45 5.33
C SER A 13 -6.31 10.49 4.63
N GLN A 14 -6.76 10.85 3.42
CA GLN A 14 -7.64 10.03 2.62
C GLN A 14 -6.93 8.76 2.13
N HIS A 15 -5.72 8.91 1.59
CA HIS A 15 -4.92 7.78 1.11
C HIS A 15 -4.53 6.83 2.25
N TYR A 16 -4.20 7.37 3.43
CA TYR A 16 -3.94 6.55 4.61
C TYR A 16 -5.15 5.66 4.95
N ARG A 17 -6.36 6.24 5.00
CA ARG A 17 -7.58 5.49 5.27
C ARG A 17 -7.85 4.41 4.23
N TRP A 18 -7.61 4.71 2.95
CA TRP A 18 -7.73 3.71 1.89
C TRP A 18 -6.75 2.55 2.08
N ALA A 19 -5.50 2.85 2.42
CA ALA A 19 -4.49 1.83 2.62
C ALA A 19 -4.79 0.88 3.80
N ILE A 20 -5.25 1.43 4.94
CA ILE A 20 -5.68 0.63 6.08
C ILE A 20 -6.89 -0.23 5.72
N LYS A 21 -7.92 0.35 5.06
CA LYS A 21 -9.11 -0.40 4.60
C LYS A 21 -8.77 -1.53 3.63
N ALA A 22 -7.74 -1.35 2.81
CA ALA A 22 -7.23 -2.37 1.89
C ALA A 22 -6.41 -3.49 2.60
N GLY A 23 -6.22 -3.38 3.93
CA GLY A 23 -5.49 -4.35 4.75
C GLY A 23 -3.97 -4.15 4.77
N GLY A 24 -3.49 -2.95 4.40
CA GLY A 24 -2.09 -2.56 4.55
C GLY A 24 -1.78 -2.13 5.99
N ARG A 25 -0.57 -2.42 6.45
CA ARG A 25 -0.06 -2.01 7.78
C ARG A 25 1.16 -1.13 7.61
N PHE A 26 1.24 -0.01 8.31
CA PHE A 26 2.39 0.88 8.17
C PHE A 26 3.52 0.55 9.14
N VAL A 27 4.76 0.70 8.66
CA VAL A 27 5.97 0.55 9.47
C VAL A 27 6.88 1.77 9.32
N ALA A 28 7.53 2.16 10.42
CA ALA A 28 8.55 3.19 10.45
C ALA A 28 9.89 2.66 9.92
N GLN A 29 10.88 3.55 9.80
CA GLN A 29 12.26 3.15 9.52
C GLN A 29 12.73 2.12 10.56
N GLY A 30 13.25 0.99 10.10
CA GLY A 30 13.63 -0.14 10.97
C GLY A 30 12.52 -1.16 11.24
N GLY A 31 11.36 -1.04 10.57
CA GLY A 31 10.32 -2.07 10.56
C GLY A 31 9.39 -2.06 11.78
N GLN A 32 9.50 -1.05 12.66
CA GLN A 32 8.61 -0.90 13.80
C GLN A 32 7.19 -0.56 13.33
N PRO A 33 6.15 -1.27 13.80
CA PRO A 33 4.77 -0.97 13.45
C PRO A 33 4.38 0.46 13.86
N ILE A 34 3.71 1.18 12.97
CA ILE A 34 3.07 2.46 13.28
C ILE A 34 1.63 2.15 13.73
N PRO A 35 1.20 2.59 14.93
CA PRO A 35 -0.16 2.37 15.41
C PRO A 35 -1.22 2.87 14.42
N GLU A 36 -2.21 2.03 14.15
CA GLU A 36 -3.33 2.39 13.28
C GLU A 36 -4.30 3.32 14.00
N LYS A 37 -4.80 4.32 13.28
CA LYS A 37 -5.79 5.27 13.80
C LYS A 37 -6.79 5.61 12.69
N GLU A 38 -8.00 5.07 12.77
CA GLU A 38 -9.01 5.31 11.73
C GLU A 38 -9.64 6.69 11.80
N SER A 39 -9.72 7.28 13.00
CA SER A 39 -10.31 8.60 13.24
C SER A 39 -9.28 9.55 13.84
N PHE A 40 -9.05 10.67 13.16
CA PHE A 40 -8.19 11.75 13.63
C PHE A 40 -8.79 13.10 13.21
N SER A 41 -8.40 14.17 13.90
CA SER A 41 -8.95 15.51 13.62
C SER A 41 -8.52 15.99 12.23
N GLN A 42 -9.27 16.91 11.62
CA GLN A 42 -8.90 17.48 10.31
C GLN A 42 -7.56 18.21 10.32
N ASP A 43 -7.10 18.64 11.50
CA ASP A 43 -5.84 19.36 11.68
C ASP A 43 -4.66 18.45 12.02
N GLU A 44 -4.92 17.16 12.27
CA GLU A 44 -3.91 16.17 12.61
C GLU A 44 -3.34 15.53 11.33
N GLU A 45 -2.01 15.37 11.27
CA GLU A 45 -1.39 14.59 10.21
C GLU A 45 -1.74 13.10 10.37
N PRO A 46 -1.89 12.34 9.26
CA PRO A 46 -2.11 10.90 9.37
C PRO A 46 -0.91 10.21 10.06
N PRO A 47 -1.13 9.09 10.76
CA PRO A 47 -0.05 8.38 11.46
C PRO A 47 1.12 7.95 10.56
N ALA A 48 0.82 7.69 9.28
CA ALA A 48 1.79 7.40 8.25
C ALA A 48 1.47 8.17 6.98
N VAL A 49 2.51 8.52 6.23
CA VAL A 49 2.38 9.24 4.96
C VAL A 49 2.28 8.22 3.83
N CYS A 50 1.20 8.27 3.07
CA CYS A 50 1.14 7.57 1.79
C CYS A 50 0.44 8.40 0.71
N GLU A 51 0.89 8.18 -0.52
CA GLU A 51 0.33 8.77 -1.72
C GLU A 51 -0.03 7.65 -2.71
N ILE A 52 -1.24 7.72 -3.25
CA ILE A 52 -1.76 6.76 -4.21
C ILE A 52 -2.07 7.54 -5.49
N SER A 53 -1.49 7.09 -6.61
CA SER A 53 -1.76 7.69 -7.91
C SER A 53 -3.23 7.48 -8.28
N PRO A 54 -3.94 8.53 -8.76
CA PRO A 54 -5.30 8.40 -9.26
C PRO A 54 -5.45 7.39 -10.41
N LEU A 55 -4.36 7.08 -11.13
CA LEU A 55 -4.35 6.07 -12.19
C LEU A 55 -4.31 4.63 -11.65
N VAL A 56 -3.93 4.45 -10.38
CA VAL A 56 -3.97 3.15 -9.70
C VAL A 56 -5.30 2.97 -8.98
N SER A 57 -5.80 4.02 -8.33
CA SER A 57 -7.08 4.00 -7.62
C SER A 57 -7.63 5.42 -7.52
N TYR A 58 -8.84 5.63 -8.04
CA TYR A 58 -9.49 6.93 -8.07
C TYR A 58 -10.20 7.26 -6.75
N PHE A 59 -10.84 6.27 -6.14
CA PHE A 59 -11.63 6.41 -4.90
C PHE A 59 -11.33 5.34 -3.85
N GLY A 60 -10.16 4.71 -3.92
CA GLY A 60 -9.72 3.66 -2.99
C GLY A 60 -10.11 2.25 -3.41
N GLU A 61 -10.71 2.06 -4.59
CA GLU A 61 -11.02 0.76 -5.16
C GLU A 61 -9.77 -0.03 -5.56
N GLY A 62 -9.83 -1.36 -5.43
CA GLY A 62 -8.84 -2.28 -6.01
C GLY A 62 -7.46 -2.25 -5.35
N LEU A 63 -7.33 -1.68 -4.16
CA LEU A 63 -6.04 -1.55 -3.46
C LEU A 63 -5.64 -2.82 -2.71
N GLU A 64 -6.57 -3.72 -2.45
CA GLU A 64 -6.37 -4.95 -1.69
C GLU A 64 -5.27 -5.83 -2.31
N LYS A 65 -5.24 -5.95 -3.65
CA LYS A 65 -4.19 -6.68 -4.39
C LYS A 65 -2.78 -6.11 -4.18
N TYR A 66 -2.66 -4.85 -3.77
CA TYR A 66 -1.36 -4.21 -3.56
C TYR A 66 -0.95 -4.20 -2.09
N MET A 67 -1.92 -4.17 -1.17
CA MET A 67 -1.67 -3.80 0.23
C MET A 67 -2.02 -4.88 1.24
N ARG A 68 -2.92 -5.82 0.91
CA ARG A 68 -3.44 -6.81 1.87
C ARG A 68 -2.31 -7.61 2.51
N GLY A 69 -2.21 -7.51 3.83
CA GLY A 69 -1.21 -8.24 4.62
C GLY A 69 0.22 -7.71 4.50
N LYS A 70 0.46 -6.66 3.70
CA LYS A 70 1.80 -6.11 3.46
C LYS A 70 2.14 -5.03 4.49
N ASN A 71 3.42 -4.98 4.85
CA ASN A 71 3.99 -3.90 5.66
C ASN A 71 4.48 -2.79 4.73
N LEU A 72 3.83 -1.63 4.77
CA LEU A 72 4.08 -0.46 3.95
C LEU A 72 5.04 0.49 4.69
N PRO A 73 6.24 0.77 4.16
CA PRO A 73 7.14 1.74 4.78
C PRO A 73 6.56 3.14 4.65
N SER A 74 6.55 3.93 5.73
CA SER A 74 6.22 5.36 5.67
C SER A 74 7.49 6.20 5.43
N PRO A 75 7.54 7.06 4.39
CA PRO A 75 6.49 7.36 3.42
C PRO A 75 6.32 6.29 2.32
N PHE A 76 5.09 6.05 1.89
CA PHE A 76 4.75 5.10 0.83
C PHE A 76 4.12 5.77 -0.39
N LEU A 77 4.77 5.71 -1.55
CA LEU A 77 4.14 6.06 -2.83
C LEU A 77 3.65 4.78 -3.53
N LEU A 78 2.43 4.79 -4.06
CA LEU A 78 1.89 3.78 -4.98
C LEU A 78 1.51 4.44 -6.30
N ASP A 79 2.44 4.39 -7.24
CA ASP A 79 2.24 4.78 -8.64
C ASP A 79 2.05 3.54 -9.54
N GLU A 80 1.86 3.76 -10.82
CA GLU A 80 1.63 2.73 -11.83
C GLU A 80 2.80 1.73 -11.89
N SER A 81 4.04 2.22 -11.83
CA SER A 81 5.24 1.37 -11.89
C SER A 81 5.32 0.45 -10.66
N LYS A 82 5.06 0.98 -9.48
CA LYS A 82 5.05 0.17 -8.25
C LYS A 82 3.85 -0.76 -8.21
N ALA A 83 2.70 -0.35 -8.71
CA ALA A 83 1.53 -1.21 -8.82
C ALA A 83 1.80 -2.40 -9.76
N GLU A 84 2.46 -2.16 -10.90
CA GLU A 84 2.90 -3.21 -11.80
C GLU A 84 3.89 -4.16 -11.12
N PHE A 85 4.93 -3.63 -10.46
CA PHE A 85 5.89 -4.44 -9.72
C PHE A 85 5.23 -5.32 -8.64
N LEU A 86 4.31 -4.75 -7.87
CA LEU A 86 3.61 -5.48 -6.81
C LEU A 86 2.62 -6.52 -7.35
N ALA A 87 2.01 -6.28 -8.52
CA ALA A 87 1.15 -7.26 -9.19
C ALA A 87 1.96 -8.43 -9.77
N LEU A 88 3.15 -8.16 -10.32
CA LEU A 88 4.05 -9.19 -10.85
C LEU A 88 4.64 -10.07 -9.73
N GLY A 89 4.90 -9.50 -8.55
CA GLY A 89 5.38 -10.25 -7.38
C GLY A 89 4.44 -11.37 -6.92
N GLU A 90 3.13 -11.24 -7.13
CA GLU A 90 2.16 -12.30 -6.81
C GLU A 90 2.20 -13.45 -7.83
N ALA A 91 2.47 -13.15 -9.11
CA ALA A 91 2.62 -14.17 -10.15
C ALA A 91 3.88 -15.04 -9.95
N GLY A 92 4.95 -14.49 -9.37
CA GLY A 92 6.20 -15.22 -9.08
C GLY A 92 6.14 -16.13 -7.86
N GLN A 93 5.18 -15.94 -6.95
CA GLN A 93 5.11 -16.71 -5.71
C GLN A 93 4.40 -18.06 -5.85
N LEU A 94 3.73 -18.32 -6.99
CA LEU A 94 3.11 -19.61 -7.31
C LEU A 94 4.09 -20.69 -7.79
N HIS A 95 5.39 -20.38 -7.96
CA HIS A 95 6.39 -21.32 -8.48
C HIS A 95 7.50 -21.74 -7.50
N PHE A 96 7.49 -21.29 -6.24
CA PHE A 96 8.56 -21.64 -5.28
C PHE A 96 8.29 -22.90 -4.44
N GLY A 97 7.51 -23.85 -4.98
CA GLY A 97 7.09 -25.05 -4.24
C GLY A 97 6.92 -26.34 -5.05
N GLN A 98 6.95 -26.32 -6.38
CA GLN A 98 6.93 -27.56 -7.16
C GLN A 98 8.34 -27.92 -7.63
N LYS A 99 8.93 -28.93 -7.00
CA LYS A 99 9.97 -29.75 -7.63
C LYS A 99 9.36 -30.32 -8.91
N VAL A 100 9.70 -29.72 -10.05
CA VAL A 100 9.43 -30.33 -11.35
C VAL A 100 10.41 -31.51 -11.48
N HIS A 101 9.97 -32.69 -11.07
CA HIS A 101 10.64 -33.93 -11.44
C HIS A 101 10.41 -34.13 -12.95
N ILE A 102 11.37 -33.68 -13.75
CA ILE A 102 11.38 -33.95 -15.19
C ILE A 102 11.79 -35.42 -15.33
N PHE A 103 10.80 -36.29 -15.53
CA PHE A 103 11.02 -37.66 -15.94
C PHE A 103 11.26 -37.67 -17.45
N LEU A 104 12.53 -37.69 -17.86
CA LEU A 104 12.89 -38.03 -19.24
C LEU A 104 12.60 -39.52 -19.42
N LYS A 105 11.52 -39.85 -20.15
CA LYS A 105 11.30 -41.19 -20.67
C LYS A 105 12.04 -41.30 -22.01
N ASN A 106 13.07 -42.15 -21.98
CA ASN A 106 13.85 -42.78 -23.05
C ASN A 106 14.29 -41.91 -24.23
#